data_AF-A0A858RBV5-F1
#
_entry.id   AF-A0A858RBV5-F1
#
_cell.length_a   1.000
_cell.length_b   1.000
_cell.length_c   1.000
_cell.angle_alpha   90.00
_cell.angle_beta   90.00
_cell.angle_gamma   90.00
#
_symmetry.space_group_name_H-M   'P 1'
#
loop_
_entity.id
_entity.type
_entity.pdbx_description
1 polymer ?
#
loop_
_entity_poly.entity_id
_entity_poly.type
_entity_poly.pdbx_seq_one_letter_code
_entity_poly.pdbx_strand_id
1 'polypeptide(L)'
;MATLPGPPVRAQSDEALKQAIIQESIAGYPGNCPCPYNTMRNGARCGGRSAYSRPGGYAPLCYPGDVTPEMLAQYKKAQARKAPAKAG
;
A
#
# COMPACT_ATOMS: atom_id res chain seq x y z
N MET A 1 19.71 10.91 -27.14
CA MET A 1 20.19 10.27 -25.90
C MET A 1 18.95 9.81 -25.14
N ALA A 2 18.76 8.50 -25.05
CA ALA A 2 17.66 7.73 -24.44
C ALA A 2 16.35 8.44 -24.03
N THR A 3 15.36 8.46 -24.95
CA THR A 3 13.95 8.41 -24.54
C THR A 3 13.71 7.03 -23.92
N LEU A 4 13.49 6.97 -22.61
CA LEU A 4 12.98 5.78 -21.95
C LEU A 4 11.48 5.69 -22.26
N PRO A 5 10.99 4.70 -23.03
CA PRO A 5 9.58 4.35 -22.95
C PRO A 5 9.36 3.69 -21.58
N GLY A 6 8.96 4.48 -20.59
CA GLY A 6 8.36 3.94 -19.37
C GLY A 6 7.17 3.06 -19.78
N PRO A 7 7.06 1.82 -19.26
CA PRO A 7 6.11 0.86 -19.80
C PRO A 7 4.67 1.36 -19.64
N PRO A 8 3.82 1.30 -20.67
CA PRO A 8 2.39 1.60 -20.54
C PRO A 8 1.68 0.43 -19.85
N VAL A 9 1.85 0.28 -18.54
CA VAL A 9 1.17 -0.78 -17.77
C VAL A 9 -0.21 -0.30 -17.30
N ARG A 10 -1.15 -0.27 -18.23
CA ARG A 10 -2.60 -0.34 -17.93
C ARG A 10 -3.07 -1.77 -17.63
N ALA A 11 -2.15 -2.65 -17.25
CA ALA A 11 -2.42 -3.88 -16.52
C ALA A 11 -1.78 -3.69 -15.14
N GLN A 12 -2.59 -3.67 -14.08
CA GLN A 12 -2.10 -3.49 -12.71
C GLN A 12 -1.04 -4.58 -12.43
N SER A 13 0.25 -4.23 -12.46
CA SER A 13 1.33 -5.15 -12.10
C SER A 13 1.18 -5.57 -10.63
N ASP A 14 1.72 -6.72 -10.25
CA ASP A 14 1.73 -7.16 -8.85
C ASP A 14 2.27 -6.07 -7.91
N GLU A 15 3.29 -5.32 -8.30
CA GLU A 15 3.77 -4.13 -7.61
C GLU A 15 2.69 -3.06 -7.38
N ALA A 16 1.89 -2.74 -8.40
CA ALA A 16 0.81 -1.77 -8.29
C ALA A 16 -0.31 -2.28 -7.37
N LEU A 17 -0.63 -3.58 -7.41
CA LEU A 17 -1.55 -4.19 -6.47
C LEU A 17 -1.01 -4.15 -5.03
N LYS A 18 0.27 -4.49 -4.82
CA LYS A 18 0.91 -4.43 -3.50
C LYS A 18 0.81 -3.02 -2.95
N GLN A 19 1.13 -2.01 -3.76
CA GLN A 19 1.00 -0.60 -3.39
C GLN A 19 -0.44 -0.21 -3.06
N ALA A 20 -1.42 -0.67 -3.84
CA ALA A 20 -2.82 -0.38 -3.58
C ALA A 20 -3.32 -1.00 -2.26
N ILE A 21 -2.95 -2.26 -1.99
CA ILE A 21 -3.25 -2.95 -0.73
C ILE A 21 -2.65 -2.19 0.47
N ILE A 22 -1.37 -1.81 0.36
CA ILE A 22 -0.65 -1.04 1.38
C ILE A 22 -1.34 0.30 1.61
N GLN A 23 -1.69 1.02 0.54
CA GLN A 23 -2.39 2.30 0.66
C GLN A 23 -3.76 2.16 1.32
N GLU A 24 -4.56 1.14 0.95
CA GLU A 24 -5.87 0.92 1.58
C GLU A 24 -5.72 0.54 3.06
N SER A 25 -4.71 -0.28 3.39
CA SER A 25 -4.37 -0.61 4.79
C SER A 25 -3.93 0.61 5.60
N ILE A 26 -3.18 1.54 4.98
CA ILE A 26 -2.72 2.78 5.60
C ILE A 26 -3.87 3.77 5.75
N ALA A 27 -4.73 3.89 4.72
CA ALA A 27 -5.86 4.82 4.71
C ALA A 27 -6.93 4.45 5.76
N GLY A 28 -7.07 3.17 6.08
CA GLY A 28 -7.93 2.71 7.18
C GLY A 28 -7.39 3.02 8.58
N TYR A 29 -6.15 3.50 8.71
CA TYR A 29 -5.54 3.78 10.01
C TYR A 29 -5.73 5.26 10.39
N PRO A 30 -6.46 5.58 11.48
CA PRO A 30 -6.74 6.96 11.89
C PRO A 30 -5.55 7.66 12.58
N GLY A 31 -4.40 6.99 12.70
CA GLY A 31 -3.22 7.51 13.40
C GLY A 31 -2.14 8.06 12.47
N ASN A 32 -1.22 8.85 13.05
CA ASN A 32 -0.18 9.56 12.30
C ASN A 32 1.04 8.69 11.92
N CYS A 33 1.12 7.48 12.46
CA CYS A 33 2.26 6.56 12.27
C CYS A 33 1.80 5.14 11.96
N PRO A 34 1.24 4.87 10.77
CA PRO A 34 0.93 3.51 10.36
C PRO A 34 2.21 2.70 10.15
N CYS A 35 3.18 3.28 9.43
CA CYS A 35 4.40 2.60 8.99
C CYS A 35 5.69 3.23 9.54
N PRO A 36 6.77 2.46 9.72
CA PRO A 36 8.02 2.95 10.31
C PRO A 36 8.74 3.97 9.43
N TYR A 37 8.60 3.85 8.11
CA TYR A 37 9.13 4.80 7.14
C TYR A 37 8.30 6.09 7.05
N ASN A 38 7.10 6.13 7.64
CA ASN A 38 6.26 7.31 7.59
C ASN A 38 6.87 8.44 8.41
N THR A 39 6.63 9.68 7.99
CA THR A 39 7.04 10.88 8.70
C THR A 39 5.87 11.48 9.48
N MET A 40 6.18 11.90 10.69
CA MET A 40 5.28 12.67 11.54
C MET A 40 5.20 14.11 11.04
N ARG A 41 4.19 14.86 11.51
CA ARG A 41 4.03 16.29 11.13
C ARG A 41 5.23 17.18 11.50
N ASN A 42 6.03 16.74 12.46
CA ASN A 42 7.26 17.41 12.88
C ASN A 42 8.50 16.99 12.06
N GLY A 43 8.32 16.19 11.00
CA GLY A 43 9.42 15.68 10.16
C GLY A 43 10.18 14.49 10.73
N ALA A 44 9.88 14.04 11.95
CA ALA A 44 10.53 12.87 12.53
C ALA A 44 9.97 11.57 11.94
N ARG A 45 10.81 10.54 11.79
CA ARG A 45 10.38 9.21 11.32
C ARG A 45 9.66 8.47 12.45
N CYS A 46 8.59 7.78 12.12
CA CYS A 46 7.82 6.99 13.09
C CYS A 46 8.68 5.89 13.74
N GLY A 47 9.50 5.19 12.95
CA GLY A 47 10.41 4.14 13.44
C GLY A 47 9.67 3.13 14.32
N GLY A 48 10.17 2.93 15.55
CA GLY A 48 9.59 2.01 16.53
C GLY A 48 8.24 2.42 17.12
N ARG A 49 7.76 3.64 16.87
CA ARG A 49 6.41 4.10 17.29
C ARG A 49 5.33 3.81 16.25
N SER A 50 5.70 3.24 15.11
CA SER A 50 4.75 2.87 14.07
C SER A 50 3.81 1.75 14.53
N ALA A 51 2.60 1.76 13.97
CA ALA A 51 1.60 0.74 14.25
C ALA A 51 2.12 -0.66 13.88
N TYR A 52 2.88 -0.76 12.78
CA TYR A 52 3.62 -1.96 12.37
C TYR A 52 4.60 -2.49 13.45
N SER A 53 5.33 -1.61 14.14
CA SER A 53 6.31 -2.01 15.16
C SER A 53 5.72 -2.15 16.57
N ARG A 54 4.50 -1.65 16.81
CA ARG A 54 3.90 -1.63 18.15
C ARG A 54 3.21 -2.98 18.46
N PRO A 55 3.68 -3.73 19.47
CA PRO A 55 2.99 -4.96 19.88
C PRO A 55 1.61 -4.62 20.44
N GLY A 56 0.57 -5.27 19.93
CA GLY A 56 -0.84 -5.05 20.33
C GLY A 56 -1.54 -3.88 19.64
N GLY A 57 -0.96 -3.29 18.59
CA GLY A 57 -1.59 -2.25 17.77
C GLY A 57 -2.27 -2.79 16.50
N TYR A 58 -2.82 -1.87 15.71
CA TYR A 58 -3.11 -2.12 14.30
C TYR A 58 -1.78 -2.40 13.58
N ALA A 59 -1.60 -3.56 12.97
CA ALA A 59 -0.42 -3.89 12.18
C ALA A 59 -0.73 -3.73 10.68
N PRO A 60 -0.74 -2.50 10.13
CA PRO A 60 -1.01 -2.28 8.72
C PRO A 60 0.10 -2.86 7.85
N LEU A 61 -0.25 -3.17 6.60
CA LEU A 61 0.73 -3.57 5.59
C LEU A 61 1.54 -2.35 5.19
N CYS A 62 2.85 -2.43 5.40
CA CYS A 62 3.77 -1.32 5.16
C CYS A 62 4.72 -1.60 4.00
N TYR A 63 5.16 -2.85 3.85
CA TYR A 63 6.07 -3.20 2.77
C TYR A 63 5.42 -4.07 1.72
N PRO A 64 5.77 -3.88 0.44
CA PRO A 64 5.33 -4.78 -0.64
C PRO A 64 5.88 -6.21 -0.45
N GLY A 65 6.96 -6.37 0.33
CA GLY A 65 7.48 -7.68 0.73
C GLY A 65 6.59 -8.42 1.73
N ASP A 66 5.81 -7.71 2.54
CA ASP A 66 4.85 -8.32 3.46
C ASP A 66 3.60 -8.81 2.73
N VAL A 67 3.40 -8.36 1.49
CA VAL A 67 2.24 -8.71 0.69
C VAL A 67 2.47 -10.04 -0.03
N THR A 68 1.86 -11.10 0.49
CA THR A 68 1.87 -12.43 -0.10
C THR A 68 1.09 -12.49 -1.43
N PRO A 69 1.45 -13.42 -2.34
CA PRO A 69 0.71 -13.63 -3.58
C PRO A 69 -0.75 -14.00 -3.36
N GLU A 70 -1.09 -14.65 -2.24
CA GLU A 70 -2.47 -14.93 -1.86
C GLU A 70 -3.28 -13.66 -1.59
N MET A 71 -2.70 -12.69 -0.87
CA MET A 71 -3.34 -11.38 -0.66
C MET A 71 -3.52 -10.64 -1.99
N LEU A 72 -2.57 -10.74 -2.92
CA LEU A 72 -2.72 -10.16 -4.26
C LEU A 72 -3.85 -10.80 -5.05
N ALA A 73 -3.96 -12.14 -5.02
CA ALA A 73 -5.02 -12.86 -5.71
C ALA A 73 -6.41 -12.50 -5.13
N GLN A 74 -6.52 -12.44 -3.80
CA GLN A 74 -7.71 -11.99 -3.08
C GLN A 74 -8.07 -10.56 -3.46
N TYR A 75 -7.09 -9.64 -3.43
CA TYR A 75 -7.30 -8.23 -3.76
C TYR A 75 -7.66 -8.05 -5.24
N LYS A 76 -7.05 -8.81 -6.17
CA LYS A 76 -7.40 -8.79 -7.59
C LYS A 76 -8.85 -9.24 -7.82
N LYS A 77 -9.29 -10.30 -7.14
CA LYS A 77 -10.69 -10.74 -7.14
C LYS A 77 -11.61 -9.69 -6.51
N ALA A 78 -11.22 -9.09 -5.40
CA ALA A 78 -11.98 -8.05 -4.73
C ALA A 78 -12.11 -6.81 -5.62
N GLN A 79 -11.04 -6.33 -6.23
CA GLN A 79 -11.02 -5.22 -7.19
C GLN A 79 -11.86 -5.51 -8.44
N ALA A 80 -11.87 -6.75 -8.93
CA ALA A 80 -12.78 -7.15 -10.02
C ALA A 80 -14.25 -7.05 -9.62
N ARG A 81 -14.58 -7.21 -8.33
CA ARG A 81 -15.95 -7.06 -7.78
C ARG A 81 -16.27 -5.62 -7.33
N LYS A 82 -15.25 -4.89 -6.86
CA LYS A 82 -15.33 -3.50 -6.39
C LYS A 82 -15.25 -2.50 -7.54
N ALA A 83 -14.79 -2.92 -8.73
CA ALA A 83 -14.67 -2.10 -9.94
C ALA A 83 -15.94 -1.25 -10.11
N PRO A 84 -15.89 0.06 -9.81
CA PRO A 84 -16.96 0.95 -10.15
C PRO A 84 -16.69 1.45 -11.58
N ALA A 85 -17.71 1.41 -12.42
CA ALA A 85 -17.82 2.27 -13.57
C ALA A 85 -17.53 3.73 -13.16
N LYS A 86 -16.29 4.21 -13.32
CA LYS A 86 -15.95 5.63 -13.40
C LYS A 86 -14.68 5.82 -14.23
N ALA A 87 -14.89 5.82 -15.53
CA ALA A 87 -14.22 6.74 -16.45
C ALA A 87 -15.34 7.38 -17.27
N GLY A 88 -15.91 8.47 -16.73
CA GLY A 88 -16.81 9.39 -17.40
C GLY A 88 -16.17 10.77 -17.33
#